data_AF-A0AB39XW13-F1
#
_entry.id   AF-A0AB39XW13-F1
#
_cell.length_a   1.000
_cell.length_b   1.000
_cell.length_c   1.000
_cell.angle_alpha   90.00
_cell.angle_beta   90.00
_cell.angle_gamma   90.00
#
_symmetry.space_group_name_H-M   'P 1'
#
loop_
_entity.id
_entity.type
_entity.pdbx_description
1 polymer ?
#
loop_
_entity_poly.entity_id
_entity_poly.type
_entity_poly.pdbx_seq_one_letter_code
_entity_poly.pdbx_strand_id
1 'polypeptide(L)'
;MATIPTEGAEAPCSIITFNPSDRRAFIGGSDARIIMGHDQDDLTRLWREKRGEIAPQDFAQNLIVQLGSVTEDLNRTWYQRASGATVTDIQKRVRHPVHRWMAATLDGIVAETGAVFEAKFMLPWAFSEEAAADKHMAQLQHNMWVIAARSAVLSIITGGGKWVEIKVHADPLLLTAEKKFWRCVQSGEAPQLFGIEPPRPRLAAIRVVDMSGSNAWAEFAVLYRKTRSAALEHERAKTELKALVPEDAKEARGHGLRAKRSKAGAISFDVIDAA
;
A
#
# COMPACT_ATOMS: atom_id res chain seq x y z
N MET A 1 -55.37 1.54 -10.17
CA MET A 1 -54.36 2.14 -9.28
C MET A 1 -53.67 1.01 -8.52
N ALA A 2 -52.63 0.44 -9.10
CA ALA A 2 -51.82 -0.60 -8.45
C ALA A 2 -50.58 0.08 -7.85
N THR A 3 -50.45 -0.01 -6.53
CA THR A 3 -49.32 0.49 -5.76
C THR A 3 -48.13 -0.47 -5.89
N ILE A 4 -47.01 0.05 -6.38
CA ILE A 4 -45.71 -0.63 -6.42
C ILE A 4 -45.13 -0.62 -4.99
N PRO A 5 -44.71 -1.75 -4.40
CA PRO A 5 -43.91 -1.72 -3.20
C PRO A 5 -42.47 -1.36 -3.57
N THR A 6 -41.99 -0.25 -3.02
CA THR A 6 -40.56 0.09 -2.94
C THR A 6 -39.86 -0.91 -2.03
N GLU A 7 -39.01 -1.76 -2.60
CA GLU A 7 -38.09 -2.61 -1.83
C GLU A 7 -37.14 -1.73 -1.03
N GLY A 8 -37.21 -1.93 0.29
CA GLY A 8 -36.46 -1.21 1.30
C GLY A 8 -34.98 -1.57 1.30
N ALA A 9 -34.22 -0.60 1.82
CA ALA A 9 -32.79 -0.62 2.07
C ALA A 9 -32.24 -1.98 2.53
N GLU A 10 -31.12 -2.38 1.91
CA GLU A 10 -30.27 -3.48 2.38
C GLU A 10 -29.99 -3.32 3.88
N ALA A 11 -30.28 -4.38 4.63
CA ALA A 11 -30.05 -4.45 6.06
C ALA A 11 -28.56 -4.24 6.38
N PRO A 12 -28.22 -3.55 7.50
CA PRO A 12 -26.84 -3.40 7.91
C PRO A 12 -26.18 -4.77 8.14
N CYS A 13 -25.00 -4.94 7.54
CA CYS A 13 -24.15 -6.12 7.62
C CYS A 13 -24.18 -6.76 9.02
N SER A 14 -24.60 -8.02 9.10
CA SER A 14 -24.70 -8.76 10.36
C SER A 14 -23.33 -8.83 11.05
N ILE A 15 -23.24 -8.30 12.27
CA ILE A 15 -22.05 -8.36 13.11
C ILE A 15 -21.86 -9.80 13.58
N ILE A 16 -20.88 -10.51 13.00
CA ILE A 16 -20.51 -11.86 13.42
C ILE A 16 -19.69 -11.76 14.70
N THR A 17 -20.19 -12.31 15.80
CA THR A 17 -19.46 -12.44 17.06
C THR A 17 -18.25 -13.35 16.87
N PHE A 18 -17.04 -12.89 17.20
CA PHE A 18 -15.83 -13.71 17.20
C PHE A 18 -15.01 -13.38 18.45
N ASN A 19 -14.28 -14.35 19.02
CA ASN A 19 -13.38 -14.09 20.13
C ASN A 19 -12.18 -13.28 19.59
N PRO A 20 -12.07 -11.98 19.90
CA PRO A 20 -11.04 -11.14 19.30
C PRO A 20 -9.64 -11.43 19.86
N SER A 21 -9.58 -12.19 20.96
CA SER A 21 -8.33 -12.63 21.59
C SER A 21 -7.74 -13.85 20.88
N ASP A 22 -8.53 -14.62 20.12
CA ASP A 22 -8.02 -15.74 19.33
C ASP A 22 -7.44 -15.26 18.00
N ARG A 23 -6.31 -14.56 18.09
CA ARG A 23 -5.56 -14.01 16.95
C ARG A 23 -5.08 -15.06 15.96
N ARG A 24 -5.23 -16.35 16.24
CA ARG A 24 -4.90 -17.44 15.32
C ARG A 24 -5.95 -17.60 14.22
N ALA A 25 -7.21 -17.23 14.50
CA ALA A 25 -8.34 -17.47 13.61
C ALA A 25 -8.51 -16.42 12.49
N PHE A 26 -7.64 -15.41 12.43
CA PHE A 26 -7.69 -14.35 11.43
C PHE A 26 -6.30 -13.72 11.19
N ILE A 27 -6.16 -13.01 10.08
CA ILE A 27 -5.08 -12.08 9.76
C ILE A 27 -5.51 -10.70 10.23
N GLY A 28 -4.65 -10.05 11.01
CA GLY A 28 -4.81 -8.66 11.46
C GLY A 28 -3.96 -7.67 10.66
N GLY A 29 -4.26 -6.38 10.79
CA GLY A 29 -3.49 -5.33 10.11
C GLY A 29 -1.98 -5.35 10.41
N SER A 30 -1.56 -5.69 11.64
CA SER A 30 -0.14 -5.86 11.96
C SER A 30 0.52 -7.04 11.26
N ASP A 31 -0.27 -8.09 10.97
CA ASP A 31 0.19 -9.32 10.33
C ASP A 31 0.39 -9.07 8.83
N ALA A 32 -0.45 -8.23 8.22
CA ALA A 32 -0.31 -7.79 6.83
C ALA A 32 1.08 -7.19 6.55
N ARG A 33 1.65 -6.44 7.51
CA ARG A 33 3.02 -5.91 7.42
C ARG A 33 4.08 -7.01 7.31
N ILE A 34 3.92 -8.10 8.06
CA ILE A 34 4.85 -9.24 8.04
C ILE A 34 4.68 -10.02 6.73
N ILE A 35 3.43 -10.25 6.32
CA ILE A 35 3.09 -10.97 5.07
C ILE A 35 3.69 -10.27 3.84
N MET A 36 3.66 -8.95 3.83
CA MET A 36 4.18 -8.11 2.75
C MET A 36 5.66 -7.75 2.90
N GLY A 37 6.30 -8.22 3.98
CA GLY A 37 7.69 -7.93 4.27
C GLY A 37 8.68 -8.73 3.41
N HIS A 38 9.96 -8.50 3.68
CA HIS A 38 11.08 -9.17 2.99
C HIS A 38 11.84 -10.14 3.89
N ASP A 39 11.33 -10.41 5.09
CA ASP A 39 11.96 -11.26 6.10
C ASP A 39 11.25 -12.63 6.14
N GLN A 40 11.96 -13.67 5.68
CA GLN A 40 11.43 -15.03 5.60
C GLN A 40 11.26 -15.66 6.99
N ASP A 41 12.07 -15.29 7.97
CA ASP A 41 11.99 -15.83 9.33
C ASP A 41 10.76 -15.29 10.04
N ASP A 42 10.50 -14.00 9.88
CA ASP A 42 9.32 -13.34 10.43
C ASP A 42 8.02 -13.88 9.81
N LEU A 43 8.03 -14.11 8.48
CA LEU A 43 6.90 -14.72 7.77
C LEU A 43 6.63 -16.16 8.24
N THR A 44 7.69 -16.96 8.36
CA THR A 44 7.60 -18.36 8.82
C THR A 44 7.12 -18.43 10.26
N ARG A 45 7.61 -17.55 11.13
CA ARG A 45 7.16 -17.44 12.52
C ARG A 45 5.67 -17.09 12.60
N LEU A 46 5.22 -16.05 11.89
CA LEU A 46 3.81 -15.68 11.85
C LEU A 46 2.93 -16.87 11.40
N TRP A 47 3.38 -17.63 10.39
CA TRP A 47 2.68 -18.83 9.95
C TRP A 47 2.55 -19.89 11.05
N ARG A 48 3.64 -20.18 11.78
CA ARG A 48 3.62 -21.10 12.94
C ARG A 48 2.70 -20.61 14.07
N GLU A 49 2.69 -19.30 14.34
CA GLU A 49 1.78 -18.68 15.32
C GLU A 49 0.32 -18.88 14.92
N LYS A 50 -0.03 -18.63 13.65
CA LYS A 50 -1.41 -18.82 13.15
C LYS A 50 -1.86 -20.27 13.20
N ARG A 51 -0.92 -21.23 13.07
CA ARG A 51 -1.18 -22.66 13.22
C ARG A 51 -1.19 -23.13 14.68
N GLY A 52 -0.82 -22.26 15.62
CA GLY A 52 -0.72 -22.61 17.04
C GLY A 52 0.45 -23.53 17.36
N GLU A 53 1.44 -23.62 16.47
CA GLU A 53 2.66 -24.43 16.68
C GLU A 53 3.62 -23.75 17.66
N ILE A 54 3.56 -22.41 17.73
CA ILE A 54 4.31 -21.60 18.69
C ILE A 54 3.38 -20.54 19.31
N ALA A 55 3.74 -20.07 20.51
CA ALA A 55 3.04 -18.96 21.15
C ALA A 55 3.36 -17.63 20.45
N PRO A 56 2.43 -16.65 20.46
CA PRO A 56 2.72 -15.30 19.99
C PRO A 56 3.87 -14.67 20.76
N GLN A 57 4.64 -13.80 20.10
CA GLN A 57 5.65 -12.99 20.77
C GLN A 57 5.05 -12.13 21.88
N ASP A 58 5.70 -12.13 23.05
CA ASP A 58 5.38 -11.23 24.15
C ASP A 58 6.19 -9.93 24.02
N PHE A 59 5.47 -8.81 23.94
CA PHE A 59 6.04 -7.47 23.83
C PHE A 59 5.84 -6.64 25.11
N ALA A 60 5.42 -7.23 26.22
CA ALA A 60 5.16 -6.53 27.47
C ALA A 60 6.38 -5.72 27.97
N GLN A 61 7.60 -6.24 27.76
CA GLN A 61 8.84 -5.56 28.15
C GLN A 61 9.51 -4.77 27.01
N ASN A 62 8.88 -4.72 25.82
CA ASN A 62 9.42 -3.95 24.70
C ASN A 62 9.02 -2.47 24.83
N LEU A 63 9.95 -1.64 25.27
CA LEU A 63 9.71 -0.21 25.51
C LEU A 63 9.12 0.53 24.30
N ILE A 64 9.54 0.21 23.08
CA ILE A 64 9.04 0.88 21.88
C ILE A 64 7.57 0.53 21.62
N VAL A 65 7.18 -0.72 21.85
CA VAL A 65 5.77 -1.14 21.77
C VAL A 65 4.94 -0.44 22.85
N GLN A 66 5.44 -0.39 24.09
CA GLN A 66 4.75 0.28 25.19
C GLN A 66 4.58 1.80 24.95
N LEU A 67 5.62 2.47 24.42
CA LEU A 67 5.53 3.87 24.00
C LEU A 67 4.47 4.06 22.92
N GLY A 68 4.42 3.17 21.93
CA GLY A 68 3.38 3.18 20.91
C GLY A 68 1.98 3.12 21.50
N SER A 69 1.73 2.17 22.40
CA SER A 69 0.43 2.01 23.07
C SER A 69 0.03 3.22 23.92
N VAL A 70 0.94 3.76 24.74
CA VAL A 70 0.64 4.92 25.60
C VAL A 70 0.43 6.19 24.78
N THR A 71 1.17 6.37 23.69
CA THR A 71 1.08 7.58 22.86
C THR A 71 -0.11 7.57 21.90
N GLU A 72 -0.81 6.44 21.72
CA GLU A 72 -1.98 6.33 20.85
C GLU A 72 -3.07 7.36 21.22
N ASP A 73 -3.43 7.45 22.50
CA ASP A 73 -4.43 8.39 23.01
C ASP A 73 -4.01 9.85 22.85
N LEU A 74 -2.73 10.15 23.09
CA LEU A 74 -2.15 11.46 22.86
C LEU A 74 -2.22 11.83 21.37
N ASN A 75 -1.86 10.89 20.50
CA ASN A 75 -1.83 11.07 19.06
C ASN A 75 -3.22 11.34 18.49
N ARG A 76 -4.22 10.54 18.91
CA ARG A 76 -5.63 10.78 18.59
C ARG A 76 -6.10 12.16 19.05
N THR A 77 -5.83 12.51 20.31
CA THR A 77 -6.24 13.80 20.86
C THR A 77 -5.61 14.97 20.10
N TRP A 78 -4.33 14.83 19.74
CA TRP A 78 -3.62 15.84 18.96
C TRP A 78 -4.19 15.98 17.54
N TYR A 79 -4.42 14.87 16.84
CA TYR A 79 -5.04 14.86 15.52
C TYR A 79 -6.40 15.56 15.52
N GLN A 80 -7.28 15.25 16.47
CA GLN A 80 -8.60 15.89 16.55
C GLN A 80 -8.49 17.40 16.77
N ARG A 81 -7.57 17.85 17.63
CA ARG A 81 -7.34 19.29 17.87
C ARG A 81 -6.77 20.00 16.65
N ALA A 82 -5.83 19.37 15.94
CA ALA A 82 -5.15 19.97 14.80
C ALA A 82 -6.02 20.01 13.54
N SER A 83 -6.79 18.96 13.29
CA SER A 83 -7.64 18.82 12.09
C SER A 83 -9.07 19.33 12.29
N GLY A 84 -9.54 19.43 13.53
CA GLY A 84 -10.94 19.69 13.86
C GLY A 84 -11.87 18.49 13.64
N ALA A 85 -11.35 17.34 13.21
CA ALA A 85 -12.14 16.14 12.98
C ALA A 85 -12.38 15.34 14.27
N THR A 86 -13.42 14.50 14.27
CA THR A 86 -13.77 13.63 15.39
C THR A 86 -13.39 12.18 15.09
N VAL A 87 -12.66 11.53 16.00
CA VAL A 87 -12.33 10.11 15.90
C VAL A 87 -13.25 9.30 16.81
N THR A 88 -13.90 8.30 16.22
CA THR A 88 -14.89 7.42 16.85
C THR A 88 -14.46 5.95 16.71
N ASP A 89 -15.26 5.00 17.22
CA ASP A 89 -14.98 3.55 17.10
C ASP A 89 -13.57 3.15 17.59
N ILE A 90 -13.14 3.77 18.70
CA ILE A 90 -11.79 3.62 19.28
C ILE A 90 -11.54 2.18 19.73
N GLN A 91 -10.40 1.63 19.33
CA GLN A 91 -9.98 0.26 19.63
C GLN A 91 -11.03 -0.80 19.24
N LYS A 92 -11.94 -0.46 18.31
CA LYS A 92 -12.99 -1.35 17.87
C LYS A 92 -12.39 -2.48 17.05
N ARG A 93 -12.78 -3.70 17.42
CA ARG A 93 -12.38 -4.91 16.71
C ARG A 93 -13.48 -5.31 15.74
N VAL A 94 -13.13 -5.37 14.46
CA VAL A 94 -14.05 -5.63 13.36
C VAL A 94 -13.55 -6.83 12.57
N ARG A 95 -14.47 -7.68 12.12
CA ARG A 95 -14.17 -8.80 11.21
C ARG A 95 -14.80 -8.51 9.87
N HIS A 96 -14.11 -8.85 8.79
CA HIS A 96 -14.67 -8.64 7.46
C HIS A 96 -15.92 -9.54 7.27
N PRO A 97 -17.04 -9.02 6.72
CA PRO A 97 -18.31 -9.74 6.67
C PRO A 97 -18.26 -11.02 5.81
N VAL A 98 -17.57 -10.96 4.66
CA VAL A 98 -17.38 -12.09 3.74
C VAL A 98 -16.11 -12.89 4.05
N HIS A 99 -14.95 -12.24 4.07
CA HIS A 99 -13.66 -12.87 4.32
C HIS A 99 -13.39 -13.05 5.81
N ARG A 100 -13.98 -14.09 6.41
CA ARG A 100 -13.85 -14.39 7.84
C ARG A 100 -12.42 -14.56 8.35
N TRP A 101 -11.45 -14.76 7.48
CA TRP A 101 -10.03 -14.81 7.86
C TRP A 101 -9.40 -13.42 8.02
N MET A 102 -10.12 -12.31 7.81
CA MET A 102 -9.63 -10.94 8.00
C MET A 102 -10.34 -10.26 9.17
N ALA A 103 -9.57 -9.58 10.01
CA ALA A 103 -10.11 -8.71 11.06
C ALA A 103 -9.14 -7.56 11.36
N ALA A 104 -9.64 -6.45 11.87
CA ALA A 104 -8.84 -5.30 12.25
C ALA A 104 -9.19 -4.86 13.68
N THR A 105 -8.18 -4.42 14.42
CA THR A 105 -8.37 -3.54 15.57
C THR A 105 -8.06 -2.13 15.07
N LEU A 106 -9.04 -1.24 15.12
CA LEU A 106 -8.92 0.11 14.61
C LEU A 106 -8.55 1.06 15.74
N ASP A 107 -7.52 1.89 15.55
CA ASP A 107 -7.23 2.97 16.52
C ASP A 107 -8.37 4.01 16.52
N GLY A 108 -9.07 4.14 15.39
CA GLY A 108 -10.40 4.73 15.30
C GLY A 108 -10.91 4.91 13.87
N ILE A 109 -12.03 5.61 13.73
CA ILE A 109 -12.64 6.02 12.47
C ILE A 109 -12.91 7.53 12.52
N VAL A 110 -12.47 8.25 11.50
CA VAL A 110 -12.75 9.69 11.34
C VAL A 110 -14.23 9.86 10.95
N ALA A 111 -15.04 10.39 11.87
CA ALA A 111 -16.50 10.40 11.78
C ALA A 111 -17.03 11.08 10.50
N GLU A 112 -16.37 12.16 10.07
CA GLU A 112 -16.80 12.98 8.94
C GLU A 112 -16.54 12.32 7.58
N THR A 113 -15.56 11.42 7.51
CA THR A 113 -15.08 10.84 6.25
C THR A 113 -15.23 9.32 6.17
N GLY A 114 -15.45 8.66 7.30
CA GLY A 114 -15.35 7.20 7.42
C GLY A 114 -13.93 6.66 7.21
N ALA A 115 -12.91 7.52 7.21
CA ALA A 115 -11.53 7.10 7.04
C ALA A 115 -11.03 6.33 8.25
N VAL A 116 -10.24 5.28 8.02
CA VAL A 116 -9.53 4.59 9.11
C VAL A 116 -8.54 5.57 9.73
N PHE A 117 -8.57 5.74 11.05
CA PHE A 117 -7.54 6.46 11.78
C PHE A 117 -6.53 5.44 12.34
N GLU A 118 -5.24 5.66 12.07
CA GLU A 118 -4.14 4.83 12.57
C GLU A 118 -3.09 5.75 13.22
N ALA A 119 -2.77 5.51 14.48
CA ALA A 119 -1.80 6.27 15.25
C ALA A 119 -0.49 5.50 15.38
N LYS A 120 0.65 6.17 15.09
CA LYS A 120 1.98 5.58 15.26
C LYS A 120 2.92 6.48 16.04
N PHE A 121 3.77 5.83 16.83
CA PHE A 121 4.96 6.43 17.41
C PHE A 121 6.19 6.01 16.60
N MET A 122 7.04 6.97 16.24
CA MET A 122 8.31 6.68 15.56
C MET A 122 9.49 7.40 16.19
N LEU A 123 10.66 6.76 16.18
CA LEU A 123 11.89 7.37 16.64
C LEU A 123 12.40 8.36 15.60
N PRO A 124 12.88 9.55 15.99
CA PRO A 124 13.15 10.65 15.06
C PRO A 124 14.26 10.36 14.05
N TRP A 125 15.26 9.54 14.39
CA TRP A 125 16.35 9.16 13.48
C TRP A 125 15.94 8.17 12.37
N ALA A 126 14.74 7.59 12.44
CA ALA A 126 14.22 6.64 11.46
C ALA A 126 13.03 7.22 10.67
N PHE A 127 12.78 8.54 10.75
CA PHE A 127 11.59 9.16 10.21
C PHE A 127 11.83 9.84 8.85
N SER A 128 11.10 9.37 7.83
CA SER A 128 10.61 10.20 6.72
C SER A 128 9.14 9.89 6.49
N GLU A 129 8.40 10.80 5.85
CA GLU A 129 6.96 10.61 5.61
C GLU A 129 6.74 9.46 4.62
N GLU A 130 7.58 9.38 3.60
CA GLU A 130 7.62 8.30 2.62
C GLU A 130 7.86 6.95 3.31
N ALA A 131 8.93 6.85 4.11
CA ALA A 131 9.30 5.59 4.77
C ALA A 131 8.25 5.17 5.80
N ALA A 132 7.62 6.12 6.49
CA ALA A 132 6.54 5.83 7.42
C ALA A 132 5.32 5.26 6.70
N ALA A 133 4.92 5.91 5.61
CA ALA A 133 3.76 5.50 4.84
C ALA A 133 4.01 4.15 4.15
N ASP A 134 5.20 3.92 3.59
CA ASP A 134 5.60 2.62 3.03
C ASP A 134 5.57 1.51 4.10
N LYS A 135 6.15 1.77 5.28
CA LYS A 135 6.21 0.81 6.39
C LYS A 135 4.83 0.38 6.90
N HIS A 136 3.86 1.30 6.87
CA HIS A 136 2.52 1.08 7.41
C HIS A 136 1.47 0.82 6.33
N MET A 137 1.83 0.88 5.04
CA MET A 137 0.90 0.75 3.93
C MET A 137 0.10 -0.55 3.99
N ALA A 138 0.77 -1.69 4.19
CA ALA A 138 0.10 -2.99 4.27
C ALA A 138 -0.97 -3.02 5.38
N GLN A 139 -0.66 -2.45 6.55
CA GLN A 139 -1.60 -2.37 7.66
C GLN A 139 -2.78 -1.45 7.35
N LEU A 140 -2.51 -0.24 6.82
CA LEU A 140 -3.56 0.73 6.48
C LEU A 140 -4.54 0.15 5.47
N GLN A 141 -4.01 -0.49 4.43
CA GLN A 141 -4.80 -1.10 3.38
C GLN A 141 -5.61 -2.28 3.91
N HIS A 142 -5.01 -3.17 4.70
CA HIS A 142 -5.74 -4.24 5.38
C HIS A 142 -6.93 -3.70 6.19
N ASN A 143 -6.68 -2.69 7.04
CA ASN A 143 -7.71 -2.10 7.88
C ASN A 143 -8.82 -1.46 7.03
N MET A 144 -8.48 -0.73 5.97
CA MET A 144 -9.46 -0.18 5.02
C MET A 144 -10.31 -1.27 4.36
N TRP A 145 -9.69 -2.37 3.94
CA TRP A 145 -10.38 -3.51 3.33
C TRP A 145 -11.34 -4.20 4.31
N VAL A 146 -10.95 -4.39 5.57
CA VAL A 146 -11.80 -5.05 6.59
C VAL A 146 -13.14 -4.32 6.77
N ILE A 147 -13.14 -2.98 6.70
CA ILE A 147 -14.33 -2.16 6.93
C ILE A 147 -14.90 -1.48 5.67
N ALA A 148 -14.39 -1.84 4.49
CA ALA A 148 -14.73 -1.20 3.22
C ALA A 148 -14.55 0.34 3.20
N ALA A 149 -13.55 0.85 3.91
CA ALA A 149 -13.18 2.26 3.88
C ALA A 149 -12.39 2.61 2.60
N ARG A 150 -12.57 3.83 2.09
CA ARG A 150 -11.91 4.32 0.87
C ARG A 150 -10.58 5.01 1.13
N SER A 151 -10.34 5.42 2.37
CA SER A 151 -9.15 6.15 2.78
C SER A 151 -8.79 5.87 4.23
N ALA A 152 -7.55 6.19 4.57
CA ALA A 152 -7.02 6.15 5.91
C ALA A 152 -6.20 7.41 6.20
N VAL A 153 -6.14 7.79 7.47
CA VAL A 153 -5.27 8.81 8.02
C VAL A 153 -4.26 8.13 8.93
N LEU A 154 -3.00 8.20 8.55
CA LEU A 154 -1.88 7.80 9.39
C LEU A 154 -1.37 9.04 10.13
N SER A 155 -1.56 9.07 11.44
CA SER A 155 -1.13 10.14 12.32
C SER A 155 0.10 9.69 13.09
N ILE A 156 1.20 10.43 12.98
CA ILE A 156 2.49 10.03 13.55
C ILE A 156 2.99 11.09 14.51
N ILE A 157 3.28 10.68 15.74
CA ILE A 157 4.08 11.47 16.69
C ILE A 157 5.48 10.87 16.73
N THR A 158 6.49 11.71 16.55
CA THR A 158 7.89 11.29 16.70
C THR A 158 8.39 11.59 18.11
N GLY A 159 9.37 10.81 18.59
CA GLY A 159 10.05 11.07 19.86
C GLY A 159 10.74 12.44 19.95
N GLY A 160 10.93 13.13 18.81
CA GLY A 160 11.46 14.50 18.75
C GLY A 160 10.40 15.60 18.82
N GLY A 161 9.13 15.27 19.09
CA GLY A 161 8.04 16.24 19.19
C GLY A 161 7.46 16.71 17.84
N LYS A 162 7.88 16.11 16.73
CA LYS A 162 7.26 16.35 15.41
C LYS A 162 5.99 15.51 15.26
N TRP A 163 4.92 16.12 14.79
CA TRP A 163 3.69 15.45 14.37
C TRP A 163 3.52 15.53 12.85
N VAL A 164 3.04 14.44 12.23
CA VAL A 164 2.77 14.34 10.79
C VAL A 164 1.45 13.62 10.55
N GLU A 165 0.66 14.15 9.60
CA GLU A 165 -0.54 13.51 9.07
C GLU A 165 -0.29 13.05 7.63
N ILE A 166 -0.58 11.78 7.34
CA ILE A 166 -0.49 11.22 5.99
C ILE A 166 -1.83 10.62 5.60
N LYS A 167 -2.39 11.09 4.48
CA LYS A 167 -3.62 10.53 3.91
C LYS A 167 -3.30 9.50 2.85
N VAL A 168 -3.91 8.32 2.99
CA VAL A 168 -3.73 7.18 2.09
C VAL A 168 -5.09 6.77 1.54
N HIS A 169 -5.13 6.34 0.27
CA HIS A 169 -6.34 5.85 -0.38
C HIS A 169 -6.25 4.34 -0.57
N ALA A 170 -7.40 3.66 -0.54
CA ALA A 170 -7.48 2.22 -0.73
C ALA A 170 -6.94 1.80 -2.11
N ASP A 171 -6.18 0.70 -2.12
CA ASP A 171 -5.59 0.07 -3.30
C ASP A 171 -5.82 -1.46 -3.22
N PRO A 172 -6.26 -2.10 -4.31
CA PRO A 172 -6.63 -3.52 -4.31
C PRO A 172 -5.48 -4.53 -4.30
N LEU A 173 -4.22 -4.14 -4.49
CA LEU A 173 -3.13 -5.10 -4.74
C LEU A 173 -2.81 -6.06 -3.57
N LEU A 174 -3.12 -5.68 -2.32
CA LEU A 174 -2.65 -6.39 -1.13
C LEU A 174 -3.43 -7.66 -0.78
N LEU A 175 -4.70 -7.77 -1.22
CA LEU A 175 -5.58 -8.87 -0.83
C LEU A 175 -5.08 -10.24 -1.32
N THR A 176 -4.31 -10.26 -2.42
CA THR A 176 -3.81 -11.50 -3.03
C THR A 176 -2.76 -12.19 -2.15
N ALA A 177 -1.83 -11.42 -1.57
CA ALA A 177 -0.76 -11.97 -0.72
C ALA A 177 -1.34 -12.58 0.56
N GLU A 178 -2.20 -11.85 1.26
CA GLU A 178 -2.82 -12.32 2.49
C GLU A 178 -3.69 -13.56 2.27
N LYS A 179 -4.45 -13.60 1.17
CA LYS A 179 -5.24 -14.78 0.80
C LYS A 179 -4.36 -16.00 0.52
N LYS A 180 -3.22 -15.82 -0.15
CA LYS A 180 -2.27 -16.91 -0.39
C LYS A 180 -1.61 -17.36 0.92
N PHE A 181 -1.20 -16.43 1.77
CA PHE A 181 -0.69 -16.74 3.10
C PHE A 181 -1.70 -17.52 3.95
N TRP A 182 -2.97 -17.11 3.97
CA TRP A 182 -4.00 -17.83 4.71
C TRP A 182 -4.19 -19.27 4.21
N ARG A 183 -4.09 -19.50 2.89
CA ARG A 183 -4.09 -20.88 2.34
C ARG A 183 -2.89 -21.69 2.84
N CYS A 184 -1.70 -21.10 2.96
CA CYS A 184 -0.54 -21.76 3.57
C CYS A 184 -0.79 -22.14 5.03
N VAL A 185 -1.45 -21.25 5.80
CA VAL A 185 -1.87 -21.57 7.19
C VAL A 185 -2.82 -22.77 7.21
N GLN A 186 -3.81 -22.80 6.31
CA GLN A 186 -4.83 -23.86 6.26
C GLN A 186 -4.29 -25.21 5.76
N SER A 187 -3.43 -25.19 4.74
CA SER A 187 -2.85 -26.40 4.13
C SER A 187 -1.68 -26.96 4.92
N GLY A 188 -1.00 -26.11 5.70
CA GLY A 188 0.25 -26.45 6.37
C GLY A 188 1.48 -26.45 5.46
N GLU A 189 1.36 -25.94 4.23
CA GLU A 189 2.51 -25.63 3.39
C GLU A 189 3.21 -24.37 3.91
N ALA A 190 4.54 -24.40 4.03
CA ALA A 190 5.31 -23.24 4.48
C ALA A 190 5.25 -22.10 3.44
N PRO A 191 4.94 -20.86 3.84
CA PRO A 191 4.90 -19.73 2.91
C PRO A 191 6.30 -19.32 2.46
N GLN A 192 6.40 -18.86 1.22
CA GLN A 192 7.57 -18.17 0.68
C GLN A 192 7.26 -16.67 0.54
N LEU A 193 8.29 -15.84 0.57
CA LEU A 193 8.15 -14.40 0.30
C LEU A 193 7.36 -14.17 -1.00
N PHE A 194 6.36 -13.30 -0.93
CA PHE A 194 5.46 -13.05 -2.06
C PHE A 194 6.06 -12.11 -3.12
N GLY A 195 7.05 -11.30 -2.74
CA GLY A 195 7.74 -10.37 -3.65
C GLY A 195 6.85 -9.27 -4.23
N ILE A 196 5.72 -8.97 -3.57
CA ILE A 196 4.79 -7.92 -3.98
C ILE A 196 5.18 -6.66 -3.22
N GLU A 197 5.52 -5.57 -3.93
CA GLU A 197 5.69 -4.27 -3.30
C GLU A 197 4.31 -3.72 -2.89
N PRO A 198 4.13 -3.24 -1.64
CA PRO A 198 2.93 -2.52 -1.28
C PRO A 198 2.81 -1.25 -2.15
N PRO A 199 1.58 -0.81 -2.48
CA PRO A 199 1.37 0.36 -3.32
C PRO A 199 1.99 1.59 -2.67
N ARG A 200 2.83 2.32 -3.42
CA ARG A 200 3.49 3.51 -2.87
C ARG A 200 2.45 4.59 -2.54
N PRO A 201 2.59 5.28 -1.41
CA PRO A 201 1.73 6.41 -1.08
C PRO A 201 1.83 7.45 -2.19
N ARG A 202 0.68 7.82 -2.78
CA ARG A 202 0.60 9.01 -3.62
C ARG A 202 0.61 10.22 -2.70
N LEU A 203 1.79 10.60 -2.21
CA LEU A 203 1.96 11.84 -1.46
C LEU A 203 1.54 13.01 -2.35
N ALA A 204 0.79 13.95 -1.78
CA ALA A 204 0.41 15.16 -2.50
C ALA A 204 1.69 15.96 -2.81
N ALA A 205 1.93 16.25 -4.10
CA ALA A 205 3.08 17.01 -4.56
C ALA A 205 2.93 18.50 -4.21
N ILE A 206 3.11 18.84 -2.92
CA ILE A 206 2.88 20.19 -2.38
C ILE A 206 4.19 20.97 -2.25
N ARG A 207 5.31 20.28 -1.99
CA ARG A 207 6.58 20.92 -1.66
C ARG A 207 7.42 21.18 -2.90
N VAL A 208 7.80 22.44 -3.11
CA VAL A 208 8.87 22.83 -4.04
C VAL A 208 10.20 22.70 -3.32
N VAL A 209 11.18 22.04 -3.93
CA VAL A 209 12.51 21.81 -3.36
C VAL A 209 13.58 22.38 -4.28
N ASP A 210 14.46 23.22 -3.73
CA ASP A 210 15.69 23.59 -4.41
C ASP A 210 16.72 22.46 -4.25
N MET A 211 17.09 21.84 -5.36
CA MET A 211 18.03 20.72 -5.41
C MET A 211 19.47 21.16 -5.70
N SER A 212 19.76 22.47 -5.69
CA SER A 212 21.09 23.02 -6.00
C SER A 212 22.21 22.48 -5.11
N GLY A 213 21.89 22.02 -3.90
CA GLY A 213 22.86 21.38 -2.99
C GLY A 213 23.13 19.88 -3.24
N SER A 214 22.43 19.23 -4.18
CA SER A 214 22.58 17.80 -4.45
C SER A 214 23.53 17.55 -5.64
N ASN A 215 24.69 16.96 -5.36
CA ASN A 215 25.68 16.62 -6.40
C ASN A 215 25.12 15.64 -7.44
N ALA A 216 24.38 14.62 -6.99
CA ALA A 216 23.74 13.66 -7.88
C ALA A 216 22.70 14.34 -8.79
N TRP A 217 21.90 15.25 -8.23
CA TRP A 217 20.95 16.02 -9.03
C TRP A 217 21.66 16.87 -10.08
N ALA A 218 22.74 17.56 -9.71
CA ALA A 218 23.52 18.39 -10.63
C ALA A 218 24.09 17.58 -11.80
N GLU A 219 24.69 16.41 -11.51
CA GLU A 219 25.23 15.50 -12.54
C GLU A 219 24.14 15.04 -13.52
N PHE A 220 23.03 14.50 -13.00
CA PHE A 220 21.95 14.00 -13.84
C PHE A 220 21.21 15.12 -14.57
N ALA A 221 21.10 16.32 -13.98
CA ALA A 221 20.53 17.48 -14.67
C ALA A 221 21.36 17.88 -15.90
N VAL A 222 22.70 17.84 -15.80
CA VAL A 222 23.59 18.09 -16.95
C VAL A 222 23.39 17.02 -18.02
N LEU A 223 23.39 15.74 -17.64
CA LEU A 223 23.18 14.63 -18.58
C LEU A 223 21.81 14.72 -19.27
N TYR A 224 20.75 14.99 -18.50
CA TYR A 224 19.39 15.14 -19.01
C TYR A 224 19.29 16.31 -20.01
N ARG A 225 19.85 17.47 -19.67
CA ARG A 225 19.87 18.63 -20.57
C ARG A 225 20.65 18.35 -21.85
N LYS A 226 21.79 17.65 -21.75
CA LYS A 226 22.62 17.27 -22.89
C LYS A 226 21.89 16.30 -23.85
N THR A 227 21.11 15.37 -23.31
CA THR A 227 20.44 14.32 -24.09
C THR A 227 19.04 14.69 -24.56
N ARG A 228 18.44 15.77 -24.02
CA ARG A 228 17.06 16.18 -24.33
C ARG A 228 16.77 16.35 -25.82
N SER A 229 17.67 17.02 -26.57
CA SER A 229 17.45 17.26 -28.00
C SER A 229 17.43 15.94 -28.78
N ALA A 230 18.43 15.08 -28.55
CA ALA A 230 18.53 13.78 -29.21
C ALA A 230 17.34 12.87 -28.84
N ALA A 231 16.86 12.91 -27.58
CA ALA A 231 15.69 12.15 -27.16
C ALA A 231 14.41 12.63 -27.87
N LEU A 232 14.23 13.95 -28.05
CA LEU A 232 13.10 14.51 -28.79
C LEU A 232 13.14 14.14 -30.27
N GLU A 233 14.32 14.22 -30.89
CA GLU A 233 14.52 13.79 -32.28
C GLU A 233 14.29 12.28 -32.44
N HIS A 234 14.72 11.48 -31.47
CA HIS A 234 14.50 10.03 -31.47
C HIS A 234 13.01 9.69 -31.37
N GLU A 235 12.25 10.31 -30.47
CA GLU A 235 10.81 10.08 -30.35
C GLU A 235 10.03 10.62 -31.57
N ARG A 236 10.48 11.73 -32.17
CA ARG A 236 9.94 12.20 -33.46
C ARG A 236 10.19 11.15 -34.55
N ALA A 237 11.44 10.71 -34.73
CA ALA A 237 11.79 9.70 -35.73
C ALA A 237 11.00 8.41 -35.54
N LYS A 238 10.85 7.95 -34.31
CA LYS A 238 10.05 6.77 -33.95
C LYS A 238 8.58 6.92 -34.33
N THR A 239 8.01 8.12 -34.21
CA THR A 239 6.62 8.40 -34.60
C THR A 239 6.46 8.34 -36.12
N GLU A 240 7.34 9.03 -36.86
CA GLU A 240 7.32 9.03 -38.33
C GLU A 240 7.55 7.61 -38.88
N LEU A 241 8.54 6.88 -38.34
CA LEU A 241 8.82 5.50 -38.75
C LEU A 241 7.63 4.56 -38.52
N LYS A 242 6.87 4.73 -37.43
CA LYS A 242 5.66 3.94 -37.19
C LYS A 242 4.60 4.19 -38.27
N ALA A 243 4.43 5.44 -38.68
CA ALA A 243 3.49 5.81 -39.74
C ALA A 243 3.87 5.23 -41.11
N LEU A 244 5.17 4.97 -41.33
CA LEU A 244 5.67 4.34 -42.55
C LEU A 244 5.53 2.81 -42.60
N VAL A 245 5.25 2.14 -41.47
CA VAL A 245 5.06 0.67 -41.45
C VAL A 245 3.66 0.34 -41.98
N PRO A 246 3.53 -0.43 -43.09
CA PRO A 246 2.24 -0.84 -43.62
C PRO A 246 1.40 -1.60 -42.57
N GLU A 247 0.07 -1.45 -42.63
CA GLU A 247 -0.84 -2.04 -41.63
C GLU A 247 -0.82 -3.57 -41.60
N ASP A 248 -0.62 -4.18 -42.76
CA ASP A 248 -0.54 -5.63 -42.99
C ASP A 248 0.87 -6.20 -42.72
N ALA A 249 1.89 -5.33 -42.58
CA ALA A 249 3.25 -5.75 -42.34
C ALA A 249 3.44 -6.22 -40.89
N LYS A 250 3.77 -7.51 -40.73
CA LYS A 250 4.29 -8.07 -39.47
C LYS A 250 5.68 -7.52 -39.11
N GLU A 251 6.48 -7.20 -40.13
CA GLU A 251 7.84 -6.71 -39.98
C GLU A 251 8.21 -5.81 -41.16
N ALA A 252 8.99 -4.76 -40.91
CA ALA A 252 9.59 -3.91 -41.94
C ALA A 252 11.09 -3.71 -41.62
N ARG A 253 11.96 -3.69 -42.63
CA ARG A 253 13.41 -3.51 -42.48
C ARG A 253 13.98 -2.58 -43.53
N GLY A 254 15.00 -1.82 -43.15
CA GLY A 254 15.76 -0.97 -44.06
C GLY A 254 16.67 0.00 -43.30
N HIS A 255 17.74 0.46 -43.94
CA HIS A 255 18.66 1.48 -43.41
C HIS A 255 19.15 1.21 -41.96
N GLY A 256 19.49 -0.04 -41.64
CA GLY A 256 19.97 -0.43 -40.30
C GLY A 256 18.90 -0.47 -39.21
N LEU A 257 17.61 -0.48 -39.59
CA LEU A 257 16.50 -0.54 -38.65
C LEU A 257 15.53 -1.68 -39.00
N ARG A 258 15.00 -2.33 -37.97
CA ARG A 258 13.92 -3.32 -38.07
C ARG A 258 12.75 -2.90 -37.20
N ALA A 259 11.57 -2.78 -37.79
CA ALA A 259 10.30 -2.59 -37.09
C ALA A 259 9.54 -3.92 -36.99
N LYS A 260 9.00 -4.26 -35.81
CA LYS A 260 8.15 -5.45 -35.60
C LYS A 260 6.80 -5.04 -35.04
N ARG A 261 5.72 -5.57 -35.62
CA ARG A 261 4.34 -5.39 -35.15
C ARG A 261 3.92 -6.59 -34.30
N SER A 262 3.48 -6.32 -33.07
CA SER A 262 2.95 -7.36 -32.17
C SER A 262 1.54 -7.78 -32.59
N LYS A 263 1.02 -8.89 -32.02
CA LYS A 263 -0.37 -9.31 -32.21
C LYS A 263 -1.39 -8.27 -31.73
N ALA A 264 -1.00 -7.39 -30.81
CA ALA A 264 -1.81 -6.29 -30.31
C ALA A 264 -1.61 -4.97 -31.12
N GLY A 265 -0.88 -5.00 -32.23
CA GLY A 265 -0.65 -3.85 -33.10
C GLY A 265 0.47 -2.90 -32.67
N ALA A 266 1.13 -3.14 -31.53
CA ALA A 266 2.25 -2.31 -31.08
C ALA A 266 3.49 -2.51 -31.97
N ILE A 267 4.13 -1.41 -32.37
CA ILE A 267 5.35 -1.41 -33.19
C ILE A 267 6.56 -1.09 -32.32
N SER A 268 7.56 -1.98 -32.34
CA SER A 268 8.87 -1.81 -31.70
C SER A 268 9.98 -1.76 -32.75
N PHE A 269 11.11 -1.10 -32.42
CA PHE A 269 12.25 -0.96 -33.31
C PHE A 269 13.51 -1.60 -32.70
N ASP A 270 14.25 -2.32 -33.52
CA ASP A 270 15.59 -2.81 -33.24
C ASP A 270 16.58 -2.15 -34.21
N VAL A 271 17.69 -1.64 -33.71
CA VAL A 271 18.85 -1.29 -34.56
C VAL A 271 19.50 -2.61 -35.00
N ILE A 272 19.73 -2.76 -36.30
CA ILE A 272 20.39 -3.92 -36.89
C ILE A 272 21.61 -3.45 -37.67
N ASP A 273 22.68 -4.23 -37.70
CA ASP A 273 23.83 -3.93 -38.55
C ASP A 273 23.37 -3.83 -40.00
N ALA A 274 23.82 -2.78 -40.70
CA ALA A 274 23.51 -2.60 -42.11
C ALA A 274 24.13 -3.77 -42.91
N ALA A 275 23.29 -4.52 -43.62
CA ALA A 275 23.74 -5.46 -44.64
C ALA A 275 24.12 -4.72 -45.92
#